data_AF-A0A2U0RWK9-F1
#
_entry.id   AF-A0A2U0RWK9-F1
#
_cell.length_a   1.000
_cell.length_b   1.000
_cell.length_c   1.000
_cell.angle_alpha   90.00
_cell.angle_beta   90.00
_cell.angle_gamma   90.00
#
_symmetry.space_group_name_H-M   'P 1'
#
loop_
_entity.id
_entity.type
_entity.pdbx_description
1 polymer ?
#
loop_
_entity_poly.entity_id
_entity_poly.type
_entity_poly.pdbx_seq_one_letter_code
_entity_poly.pdbx_strand_id
1 'polypeptide(L)'
;MSAQEETYAEEEEEKILNAEEVTLIATDFLKRLGNKQGLKPIKASLEEEVYIVEVGLSKKTATVQIDSTTEQIKEYEIKEKEEKNQQASSSFIPLTPKNIIMLAGIAGAAVVISGLLGISSLLTSIL
;
A
#
# COMPACT_ATOMS: atom_id res chain seq x y z
N MET A 1 -66.48 -5.73 25.92
CA MET A 1 -65.30 -6.60 25.76
C MET A 1 -64.23 -5.75 25.09
N SER A 2 -63.26 -5.29 25.87
CA SER A 2 -62.20 -4.40 25.39
C SER A 2 -61.09 -5.26 24.80
N ALA A 3 -60.85 -5.13 23.50
CA ALA A 3 -59.70 -5.76 22.85
C ALA A 3 -58.45 -4.97 23.25
N GLN A 4 -57.53 -5.63 23.95
CA GLN A 4 -56.19 -5.13 24.19
C GLN A 4 -55.41 -5.34 22.89
N GLU A 5 -55.06 -4.25 22.20
CA GLU A 5 -54.01 -4.26 21.17
C GLU A 5 -52.68 -4.42 21.89
N GLU A 6 -52.14 -5.63 21.88
CA GLU A 6 -50.74 -5.86 22.25
C GLU A 6 -49.86 -5.38 21.09
N THR A 7 -49.26 -4.20 21.26
CA THR A 7 -48.22 -3.68 20.39
C THR A 7 -46.91 -4.39 20.72
N TYR A 8 -46.53 -5.36 19.90
CA TYR A 8 -45.20 -5.96 19.94
C TYR A 8 -44.19 -4.92 19.46
N ALA A 9 -43.37 -4.39 20.37
CA ALA A 9 -42.21 -3.61 20.01
C ALA A 9 -41.17 -4.57 19.44
N GLU A 10 -40.93 -4.51 18.13
CA GLU A 10 -39.76 -5.12 17.51
C GLU A 10 -38.54 -4.37 18.05
N GLU A 11 -37.72 -5.04 18.86
CA GLU A 11 -36.40 -4.54 19.22
C GLU A 11 -35.59 -4.50 17.93
N GLU A 12 -35.35 -3.29 17.39
CA GLU A 12 -34.39 -3.08 16.30
C GLU A 12 -33.01 -3.47 16.85
N GLU A 13 -32.61 -4.73 16.66
CA GLU A 13 -31.23 -5.14 16.86
C GLU A 13 -30.36 -4.26 15.95
N GLU A 14 -29.64 -3.31 16.56
CA GLU A 14 -28.74 -2.42 15.84
C GLU A 14 -27.75 -3.25 15.03
N LYS A 15 -27.90 -3.22 13.70
CA LYS A 15 -27.12 -4.06 12.79
C LYS A 15 -25.65 -3.63 12.86
N ILE A 16 -24.84 -4.44 13.54
CA ILE A 16 -23.39 -4.30 13.54
C ILE A 16 -22.84 -4.71 12.17
N LEU A 17 -22.01 -3.85 11.58
CA LEU A 17 -21.32 -4.11 10.32
C LEU A 17 -20.37 -5.31 10.44
N ASN A 18 -20.24 -6.08 9.38
CA ASN A 18 -19.26 -7.15 9.32
C ASN A 18 -17.92 -6.68 8.70
N ALA A 19 -16.90 -7.54 8.80
CA ALA A 19 -15.55 -7.24 8.32
C ALA A 19 -15.47 -6.95 6.80
N GLU A 20 -16.35 -7.54 5.99
CA GLU A 20 -16.40 -7.30 4.54
C GLU A 20 -16.98 -5.91 4.23
N GLU A 21 -18.10 -5.57 4.87
CA GLU A 21 -18.76 -4.27 4.74
C GLU A 21 -17.81 -3.12 5.11
N VAL A 22 -17.13 -3.19 6.25
CA VAL A 22 -16.19 -2.14 6.68
C VAL A 22 -14.94 -2.06 5.80
N THR A 23 -14.48 -3.19 5.26
CA THR A 23 -13.37 -3.19 4.31
C THR A 23 -13.76 -2.52 2.99
N LEU A 24 -15.00 -2.74 2.52
CA LEU A 24 -15.53 -2.06 1.34
C LEU A 24 -15.60 -0.54 1.57
N ILE A 25 -16.18 -0.12 2.70
CA ILE A 25 -16.26 1.29 3.11
C ILE A 25 -14.87 1.93 3.15
N ALA A 26 -13.90 1.28 3.81
CA ALA A 26 -12.54 1.76 3.91
C ALA A 26 -11.87 1.91 2.54
N THR A 27 -11.95 0.89 1.68
CA THR A 27 -11.30 0.95 0.36
C THR A 27 -11.94 1.99 -0.55
N ASP A 28 -13.27 2.14 -0.54
CA ASP A 28 -13.95 3.14 -1.34
C ASP A 28 -13.66 4.56 -0.85
N PHE A 29 -13.57 4.77 0.46
CA PHE A 29 -13.08 6.02 1.03
C PHE A 29 -11.67 6.37 0.54
N LEU A 30 -10.74 5.42 0.61
CA LEU A 30 -9.36 5.64 0.14
C LEU A 30 -9.28 5.93 -1.36
N LYS A 31 -10.14 5.30 -2.19
CA LYS A 31 -10.28 5.64 -3.61
C LYS A 31 -10.72 7.10 -3.81
N ARG A 32 -11.70 7.57 -3.03
CA ARG A 32 -12.18 8.97 -3.07
C ARG A 32 -11.12 9.98 -2.66
N LEU A 33 -10.18 9.59 -1.78
CA LEU A 33 -9.00 10.39 -1.43
C LEU A 33 -7.90 10.40 -2.52
N GLY A 34 -8.09 9.69 -3.64
CA GLY A 34 -7.15 9.66 -4.76
C GLY A 34 -6.33 8.37 -4.88
N ASN A 35 -6.48 7.40 -3.97
CA ASN A 35 -5.77 6.12 -4.03
C ASN A 35 -6.52 5.12 -4.93
N LYS A 36 -6.47 5.35 -6.24
CA LYS A 36 -7.33 4.62 -7.21
C LYS A 36 -6.90 3.17 -7.49
N GLN A 37 -5.65 2.82 -7.21
CA GLN A 37 -5.07 1.50 -7.53
C GLN A 37 -4.18 1.01 -6.41
N GLY A 38 -3.93 -0.31 -6.38
CA GLY A 38 -2.99 -0.92 -5.44
C GLY A 38 -3.46 -0.91 -3.99
N LEU A 39 -4.76 -0.75 -3.75
CA LEU A 39 -5.36 -0.96 -2.42
C LEU A 39 -5.36 -2.45 -2.11
N LYS A 40 -4.72 -2.82 -1.00
CA LYS A 40 -4.66 -4.20 -0.53
C LYS A 40 -5.12 -4.23 0.93
N PRO A 41 -6.35 -4.67 1.24
CA PRO A 41 -6.75 -4.91 2.62
C PRO A 41 -5.74 -5.83 3.32
N ILE A 42 -5.31 -5.45 4.52
CA ILE A 42 -4.34 -6.18 5.34
C ILE A 42 -5.05 -6.82 6.53
N LYS A 43 -5.86 -6.03 7.23
CA LYS A 43 -6.53 -6.42 8.46
C LYS A 43 -7.81 -5.60 8.65
N ALA A 44 -8.83 -6.21 9.24
CA ALA A 44 -9.95 -5.52 9.86
C ALA A 44 -10.13 -6.12 11.26
N SER A 45 -10.10 -5.29 12.30
CA SER A 45 -10.38 -5.71 13.68
C SER A 45 -11.44 -4.82 14.29
N LEU A 46 -12.34 -5.42 15.07
CA LEU A 46 -13.29 -4.69 15.90
C LEU A 46 -12.66 -4.48 17.28
N GLU A 47 -12.56 -3.23 17.68
CA GLU A 47 -12.13 -2.82 19.02
C GLU A 47 -13.27 -2.02 19.62
N GLU A 48 -13.92 -2.58 20.65
CA GLU A 48 -15.17 -2.05 21.22
C GLU A 48 -16.26 -1.91 20.14
N GLU A 49 -16.55 -0.69 19.69
CA GLU A 49 -17.56 -0.35 18.68
C GLU A 49 -16.93 0.32 17.44
N VAL A 50 -15.61 0.19 17.28
CA VAL A 50 -14.86 0.80 16.18
C VAL A 50 -14.09 -0.28 15.44
N TYR A 51 -14.38 -0.41 14.16
CA TYR A 51 -13.57 -1.18 13.23
C TYR A 51 -12.32 -0.41 12.85
N ILE A 52 -11.17 -1.03 13.07
CA ILE A 52 -9.86 -0.57 12.60
C ILE A 52 -9.49 -1.39 11.37
N VAL A 53 -9.52 -0.74 10.21
CA VAL A 53 -9.19 -1.34 8.92
C VAL A 53 -7.83 -0.86 8.44
N GLU A 54 -6.89 -1.78 8.28
CA GLU A 54 -5.59 -1.53 7.68
C GLU A 54 -5.61 -1.88 6.18
N VAL A 55 -5.24 -0.92 5.35
CA VAL A 55 -5.15 -1.09 3.90
C VAL A 55 -3.75 -0.69 3.43
N GLY A 56 -3.06 -1.65 2.83
CA GLY A 56 -1.81 -1.42 2.14
C GLY A 56 -2.02 -0.57 0.88
N LEU A 57 -1.21 0.46 0.76
CA LEU A 57 -0.99 1.27 -0.44
C LEU A 57 0.40 0.91 -1.01
N SER A 58 0.78 1.47 -2.16
CA SER A 58 2.06 1.15 -2.82
C SER A 58 3.29 1.23 -1.90
N LYS A 59 3.45 2.34 -1.15
CA LYS A 59 4.57 2.57 -0.21
C LYS A 59 4.11 2.99 1.19
N LYS A 60 2.82 2.85 1.47
CA LYS A 60 2.18 3.39 2.66
C LYS A 60 1.20 2.37 3.21
N THR A 61 0.83 2.52 4.46
CA THR A 61 -0.30 1.81 5.06
C THR A 61 -1.30 2.86 5.54
N ALA A 62 -2.55 2.67 5.15
CA ALA A 62 -3.66 3.45 5.67
C ALA A 62 -4.35 2.69 6.79
N THR A 63 -4.67 3.36 7.87
CA THR A 63 -5.55 2.87 8.93
C THR A 63 -6.81 3.71 8.90
N VAL A 64 -7.98 3.08 8.83
CA VAL A 64 -9.28 3.75 8.80
C VAL A 64 -10.11 3.23 9.97
N GLN A 65 -10.62 4.14 10.79
CA GLN A 65 -11.52 3.83 11.91
C GLN A 65 -12.96 4.07 11.50
N ILE A 66 -13.80 3.04 11.62
CA ILE A 66 -15.19 3.03 11.17
C ILE A 66 -16.07 2.61 12.34
N ASP A 67 -17.08 3.40 12.64
CA ASP A 67 -18.10 3.11 13.64
C ASP A 67 -18.89 1.86 13.23
N SER A 68 -18.99 0.88 14.11
CA SER A 68 -19.53 -0.45 13.78
C SER A 68 -21.02 -0.44 13.50
N THR A 69 -21.74 0.62 13.86
CA THR A 69 -23.20 0.68 13.76
C THR A 69 -23.65 1.75 12.76
N THR A 70 -22.93 2.87 12.67
CA THR A 70 -23.36 4.02 11.86
C THR A 70 -22.66 4.14 10.51
N GLU A 71 -21.72 3.23 10.19
CA GLU A 71 -20.88 3.29 8.98
C GLU A 71 -19.98 4.53 8.88
N GLN A 72 -19.97 5.38 9.91
CA GLN A 72 -19.23 6.64 9.89
C GLN A 72 -17.73 6.40 10.02
N ILE A 73 -16.96 7.02 9.14
CA ILE A 73 -15.50 7.08 9.24
C ILE A 73 -15.14 8.14 10.27
N LYS A 74 -14.63 7.71 11.43
CA LYS A 74 -14.28 8.60 12.55
C LYS A 74 -12.90 9.21 12.39
N GLU A 75 -11.94 8.40 11.93
CA GLU A 75 -10.54 8.81 11.78
C GLU A 75 -9.88 8.03 10.63
N TYR A 76 -8.86 8.63 10.04
CA TYR A 76 -7.94 7.91 9.18
C TYR A 76 -6.51 8.45 9.31
N GLU A 77 -5.55 7.57 9.11
CA GLU A 77 -4.14 7.91 9.08
C GLU A 77 -3.46 7.18 7.91
N ILE A 78 -2.51 7.85 7.25
CA ILE A 78 -1.68 7.22 6.22
C ILE A 78 -0.22 7.40 6.61
N LYS A 79 0.42 6.29 7.01
CA LYS A 79 1.84 6.24 7.37
C LYS A 79 2.66 5.65 6.25
N GLU A 80 3.93 6.05 6.14
CA GLU A 80 4.87 5.35 5.29
C GLU A 80 5.04 3.91 5.78
N LYS A 81 5.14 2.97 4.84
CA LYS A 81 5.32 1.57 5.20
C LYS A 81 6.70 1.45 5.84
N GLU A 82 6.77 0.99 7.09
CA GLU A 82 8.02 0.57 7.69
C GLU A 82 8.56 -0.62 6.89
N GLU A 83 9.41 -0.33 5.91
CA GLU A 83 10.13 -1.35 5.18
C GLU A 83 11.10 -2.03 6.15
N LYS A 84 10.67 -3.12 6.79
CA LYS A 84 11.57 -4.01 7.54
C LYS A 84 12.70 -4.61 6.68
N ASN A 85 12.81 -4.26 5.39
CA ASN A 85 13.93 -4.58 4.52
C ASN A 85 14.01 -3.55 3.39
N GLN A 86 14.69 -2.45 3.62
CA GLN A 86 15.46 -1.73 2.58
C GLN A 86 16.50 -0.84 3.27
N GLN A 87 17.29 -1.50 4.10
CA GLN A 87 18.65 -1.09 4.38
C GLN A 87 19.46 -1.20 3.09
N ALA A 88 19.39 -0.15 2.28
CA ALA A 88 20.49 0.37 1.50
C ALA A 88 19.97 1.59 0.76
N SER A 89 20.38 2.77 1.23
CA SER A 89 20.68 3.93 0.38
C SER A 89 21.83 3.58 -0.58
N SER A 90 21.63 2.49 -1.31
CA SER A 90 22.21 2.11 -2.58
C SER A 90 21.68 3.02 -3.67
N SER A 91 22.49 3.83 -4.36
CA SER A 91 22.11 4.45 -5.64
C SER A 91 21.90 3.39 -6.74
N PHE A 92 21.02 2.43 -6.52
CA PHE A 92 20.71 1.38 -7.47
C PHE A 92 19.64 1.89 -8.41
N ILE A 93 20.10 2.33 -9.59
CA ILE A 93 19.24 2.52 -10.75
C ILE A 93 18.44 1.22 -10.94
N PRO A 94 17.10 1.27 -10.99
CA PRO A 94 16.28 0.05 -11.05
C PRO A 94 16.64 -0.75 -12.31
N LEU A 95 16.84 -2.07 -12.18
CA LEU A 95 17.19 -2.98 -13.27
C LEU A 95 15.98 -3.24 -14.20
N THR A 96 15.58 -2.23 -14.95
CA THR A 96 14.63 -2.36 -16.05
C THR A 96 15.38 -2.72 -17.34
N PRO A 97 14.75 -3.39 -18.33
CA PRO A 97 15.40 -3.69 -19.61
C PRO A 97 16.01 -2.46 -20.28
N LYS A 98 15.34 -1.31 -20.17
CA LYS A 98 15.82 -0.01 -20.65
C LYS A 98 17.11 0.44 -19.96
N ASN A 99 17.19 0.30 -18.64
CA ASN A 99 18.36 0.71 -17.86
C ASN A 99 19.53 -0.25 -18.04
N ILE A 100 19.26 -1.55 -18.25
CA ILE A 100 20.29 -2.55 -18.58
C ILE A 100 20.96 -2.22 -19.92
N ILE A 101 20.16 -1.91 -20.95
CA ILE A 101 20.68 -1.52 -22.28
C ILE A 101 21.51 -0.24 -22.19
N MET A 102 21.05 0.75 -21.41
CA MET A 102 21.78 2.00 -21.17
C MET A 102 23.14 1.74 -20.48
N LEU A 103 23.18 0.91 -19.44
CA LEU A 103 24.40 0.57 -18.72
C LEU A 103 25.41 -0.17 -19.62
N ALA A 104 24.93 -1.13 -20.41
CA ALA A 104 25.76 -1.87 -21.36
C ALA A 104 26.33 -0.94 -22.45
N GLY A 105 25.55 0.03 -22.93
CA GLY A 105 26.01 1.04 -23.88
C GLY A 105 27.13 1.92 -23.33
N ILE A 106 27.00 2.39 -22.08
CA ILE A 106 28.03 3.21 -21.42
C ILE A 106 29.33 2.43 -21.26
N ALA A 107 29.25 1.17 -20.79
CA ALA A 107 30.44 0.31 -20.64
C ALA A 107 31.13 0.04 -21.99
N GLY A 108 30.36 -0.26 -23.04
CA GLY A 108 30.88 -0.48 -24.38
C GLY A 108 31.60 0.77 -24.94
N ALA A 109 31.00 1.95 -24.78
CA ALA A 109 31.61 3.21 -25.24
C ALA A 109 32.94 3.49 -24.53
N ALA A 110 33.03 3.25 -23.22
CA ALA A 110 34.26 3.45 -22.45
C ALA A 110 35.41 2.54 -22.93
N VAL A 111 35.12 1.30 -23.29
CA VAL A 111 36.11 0.36 -23.84
C VAL A 111 36.63 0.84 -25.21
N VAL A 112 35.73 1.29 -26.08
CA VAL A 112 36.11 1.80 -27.41
C VAL A 112 36.96 3.07 -27.30
N ILE A 113 36.56 4.01 -26.44
CA ILE A 113 37.32 5.24 -26.17
C ILE A 113 38.71 4.88 -25.62
N SER A 114 38.80 3.94 -24.68
CA SER A 114 40.08 3.53 -24.10
C SER A 114 41.03 2.87 -25.12
N GLY A 115 40.48 2.08 -26.04
CA GLY A 115 41.25 1.51 -27.15
C GLY A 115 41.76 2.58 -28.13
N LEU A 116 40.97 3.63 -28.39
CA LEU A 116 41.33 4.71 -29.30
C LEU A 116 42.40 5.66 -28.71
N LEU A 117 42.34 5.90 -27.40
CA LEU A 117 43.33 6.73 -26.68
C LEU A 117 44.63 5.98 -26.33
N GLY A 118 44.75 4.69 -26.68
CA GLY A 118 45.97 3.92 -26.44
C GLY A 118 46.26 3.59 -24.97
N ILE A 119 45.26 3.72 -24.08
CA ILE A 119 45.39 3.40 -22.64
C ILE A 119 45.30 1.89 -22.33
N SER A 120 45.42 1.03 -23.35
CA SER A 120 45.47 -0.43 -23.22
C SER A 120 46.68 -0.98 -22.45
N SER A 121 47.59 -0.14 -21.93
CA SER A 121 48.84 -0.55 -21.27
C SER A 121 48.73 -0.86 -19.77
N LEU A 122 47.56 -0.75 -19.13
CA LEU A 122 47.43 -0.95 -17.67
C LEU A 122 46.80 -2.29 -17.23
N LEU A 123 46.39 -3.16 -18.15
CA LEU A 123 45.80 -4.47 -17.82
C LEU A 123 46.73 -5.67 -18.08
N THR A 124 47.93 -5.44 -18.61
CA THR A 124 48.92 -6.51 -18.88
C THR A 124 49.86 -6.83 -17.73
N SER A 125 49.76 -6.18 -16.57
CA SER A 125 50.66 -6.45 -15.42
C SER A 125 50.12 -7.47 -14.40
N ILE A 126 49.08 -8.23 -14.74
CA ILE A 126 48.58 -9.35 -13.92
C ILE A 126 48.54 -10.61 -14.80
N LEU A 127 49.71 -11.07 -15.23
CA LEU A 127 50.00 -12.48 -15.51
C LEU A 127 51.50 -12.74 -15.34
#